data_AF-A0A3D2JWY2-F1
#
_entry.id   AF-A0A3D2JWY2-F1
#
_cell.length_a   1.000
_cell.length_b   1.000
_cell.length_c   1.000
_cell.angle_alpha   90.00
_cell.angle_beta   90.00
_cell.angle_gamma   90.00
#
_symmetry.space_group_name_H-M   'P 1'
#
loop_
_entity.id
_entity.type
_entity.pdbx_description
1 polymer ?
#
loop_
_entity_poly.entity_id
_entity_poly.type
_entity_poly.pdbx_seq_one_letter_code
_entity_poly.pdbx_strand_id
1 'polypeptide(L)'
;MLTLLLALLYTSGTWAQPAINPAEPWNWPDDYVVEQVNQVRAGRDLTPSSWPNGARVAVLLSYDVDNETVMGLRTGDISVGPLSQG
;
A
#
# COMPACT_ATOMS: atom_id res chain seq x y z
N MET A 1 -30.04 30.09 29.77
CA MET A 1 -29.77 28.64 29.62
C MET A 1 -29.96 28.27 28.15
N LEU A 2 -29.00 28.63 27.31
CA LEU A 2 -29.07 28.43 25.86
C LEU A 2 -27.66 28.20 25.31
N THR A 3 -27.04 27.10 25.72
CA THR A 3 -25.70 26.68 25.24
C THR A 3 -25.55 25.16 25.34
N LEU A 4 -26.62 24.41 25.13
CA LEU A 4 -26.56 22.95 25.27
C LEU A 4 -27.49 22.22 24.30
N LEU A 5 -27.40 22.49 22.99
CA LEU A 5 -28.17 21.74 21.99
C LEU A 5 -27.53 21.76 20.59
N LEU A 6 -26.20 21.87 20.51
CA LEU A 6 -25.44 21.81 19.26
C LEU A 6 -24.21 20.89 19.35
N ALA A 7 -24.24 19.92 20.27
CA ALA A 7 -23.15 18.95 20.47
C ALA A 7 -23.55 17.50 20.13
N LEU A 8 -24.67 17.28 19.41
CA LEU A 8 -25.22 15.94 19.20
C LEU A 8 -25.41 15.53 17.73
N LEU A 9 -24.64 16.09 16.81
CA LEU A 9 -24.64 15.67 15.40
C LEU A 9 -23.23 15.51 14.80
N TYR A 10 -22.23 15.23 15.64
CA TYR A 10 -21.02 14.55 15.20
C TYR A 10 -21.12 13.09 15.61
N THR A 11 -22.11 12.37 15.07
CA THR A 11 -21.92 10.92 14.92
C THR A 11 -20.84 10.79 13.86
N SER A 12 -19.59 10.71 14.31
CA SER A 12 -18.53 10.06 13.55
C SER A 12 -19.07 8.69 13.19
N GLY A 13 -19.64 8.57 11.99
CA GLY A 13 -19.94 7.30 11.39
C GLY A 13 -18.60 6.60 11.28
N THR A 14 -18.30 5.72 12.24
CA THR A 14 -17.28 4.72 12.06
C THR A 14 -17.83 3.81 10.98
N TRP A 15 -17.54 4.12 9.72
CA TRP A 15 -17.64 3.13 8.66
C TRP A 15 -16.84 1.95 9.16
N ALA A 16 -17.52 0.84 9.47
CA ALA A 16 -16.83 -0.37 9.87
C ALA A 16 -15.91 -0.71 8.71
N GLN A 17 -14.58 -0.67 8.92
CA GLN A 17 -13.68 -1.19 7.92
C GLN A 17 -14.07 -2.65 7.68
N PRO A 18 -14.26 -3.07 6.42
CA PRO A 18 -14.52 -4.47 6.12
C PRO A 18 -13.47 -5.31 6.83
N ALA A 19 -13.92 -6.30 7.60
CA ALA A 19 -13.01 -7.25 8.20
C ALA A 19 -12.22 -7.93 7.07
N ILE A 20 -10.91 -8.11 7.25
CA ILE A 20 -10.08 -8.79 6.27
C ILE A 20 -10.56 -10.24 6.17
N ASN A 21 -11.20 -10.57 5.05
CA ASN A 21 -11.69 -11.91 4.74
C ASN A 21 -10.84 -12.52 3.62
N PRO A 22 -9.99 -13.51 3.92
CA PRO A 22 -9.19 -14.19 2.89
C PRO A 22 -10.02 -14.92 1.83
N ALA A 23 -11.29 -15.27 2.11
CA ALA A 23 -12.17 -15.90 1.11
C ALA A 23 -12.78 -14.89 0.13
N GLU A 24 -12.74 -13.59 0.45
CA GLU A 24 -13.27 -12.51 -0.39
C GLU A 24 -12.23 -11.38 -0.52
N PRO A 25 -11.05 -11.66 -1.07
CA PRO A 25 -9.96 -10.70 -1.10
C PRO A 25 -10.23 -9.48 -1.99
N TRP A 26 -11.17 -9.57 -2.93
CA TRP A 26 -11.69 -8.43 -3.71
C TRP A 26 -12.47 -7.41 -2.86
N ASN A 27 -12.86 -7.76 -1.62
CA ASN A 27 -13.54 -6.87 -0.67
C ASN A 27 -12.57 -6.23 0.34
N TRP A 28 -11.26 -6.48 0.21
CA TRP A 28 -10.29 -5.89 1.14
C TRP A 28 -10.27 -4.36 1.03
N PRO A 29 -10.13 -3.66 2.17
CA PRO A 29 -9.87 -2.23 2.18
C PRO A 29 -8.60 -1.86 1.41
N ASP A 30 -8.63 -0.75 0.66
CA ASP A 30 -7.47 -0.27 -0.12
C ASP A 30 -6.22 -0.06 0.74
N ASP A 31 -6.38 0.44 1.97
CA ASP A 31 -5.27 0.68 2.90
C ASP A 31 -4.58 -0.62 3.31
N TYR A 32 -5.35 -1.70 3.52
CA TYR A 32 -4.80 -3.02 3.76
C TYR A 32 -4.04 -3.54 2.54
N VAL A 33 -4.61 -3.42 1.33
CA VAL A 33 -3.94 -3.82 0.09
C VAL A 33 -2.60 -3.10 -0.06
N VAL A 34 -2.58 -1.78 0.14
CA VAL A 34 -1.37 -0.97 0.09
C VAL A 34 -0.35 -1.43 1.14
N GLU A 35 -0.77 -1.69 2.37
CA GLU A 35 0.11 -2.20 3.42
C GLU A 35 0.78 -3.53 3.03
N GLN A 36 0.02 -4.48 2.49
CA GLN A 36 0.57 -5.79 2.12
C GLN A 36 1.56 -5.69 0.95
N VAL A 37 1.24 -4.88 -0.06
CA VAL A 37 2.12 -4.65 -1.22
C VAL A 37 3.40 -3.91 -0.81
N ASN A 38 3.33 -3.01 0.17
CA ASN A 38 4.50 -2.25 0.63
C ASN A 38 5.59 -3.10 1.28
N GLN A 39 5.34 -4.38 1.57
CA GLN A 39 6.36 -5.31 2.07
C GLN A 39 7.47 -5.59 1.05
N VAL A 40 7.20 -5.43 -0.25
CA VAL A 40 8.14 -5.73 -1.35
C VAL A 40 8.54 -4.51 -2.16
N ARG A 41 8.06 -3.32 -1.81
CA ARG A 41 8.37 -2.09 -2.55
C ARG A 41 9.84 -1.71 -2.44
N ALA A 42 10.29 -0.91 -3.42
CA ALA A 42 11.64 -0.39 -3.44
C ALA A 42 12.01 0.24 -2.08
N GLY A 43 13.19 -0.10 -1.60
CA GLY A 43 13.67 0.35 -0.30
C GLY A 43 14.11 1.82 -0.30
N ARG A 44 15.03 2.15 0.61
CA ARG A 44 15.58 3.51 0.72
C ARG A 44 16.17 4.00 -0.61
N ASP A 45 16.11 5.30 -0.82
CA ASP A 45 16.86 5.95 -1.89
C ASP A 45 18.37 5.65 -1.75
N LEU A 46 18.97 5.23 -2.86
CA LEU A 46 20.39 4.92 -2.97
C LEU A 46 21.17 5.99 -3.75
N THR A 47 20.51 7.08 -4.13
CA THR A 47 21.13 8.21 -4.82
C THR A 47 22.24 8.82 -3.96
N PRO A 48 23.48 8.93 -4.46
CA PRO A 48 24.56 9.56 -3.71
C PRO A 48 24.38 11.09 -3.68
N SER A 49 25.01 11.76 -2.72
CA SER A 49 25.07 13.24 -2.68
C SER A 49 25.78 13.82 -3.91
N SER A 50 26.72 13.07 -4.49
CA SER A 50 27.42 13.40 -5.74
C SER A 50 27.85 12.15 -6.48
N TRP A 51 27.70 12.12 -7.81
CA TRP A 51 28.17 10.99 -8.64
C TRP A 51 29.70 11.04 -8.84
N PRO A 52 30.37 9.88 -8.99
CA PRO A 52 31.79 9.82 -9.31
C PRO A 52 32.16 10.58 -10.60
N ASN A 53 33.39 11.11 -10.65
CA ASN A 53 33.99 11.75 -11.84
C ASN A 53 33.23 12.96 -12.40
N GLY A 54 32.45 13.66 -11.57
CA GLY A 54 31.66 14.80 -12.03
C GLY A 54 30.50 14.42 -12.96
N ALA A 55 30.12 13.13 -12.98
CA ALA A 55 28.91 12.70 -13.66
C ALA A 55 27.68 13.39 -13.06
N ARG A 56 26.64 13.55 -13.89
CA ARG A 56 25.42 14.27 -13.50
C ARG A 56 24.23 13.34 -13.28
N VAL A 57 24.27 12.15 -13.88
CA VAL A 57 23.18 11.18 -13.86
C VAL A 57 23.74 9.78 -14.11
N ALA A 58 23.10 8.77 -13.53
CA ALA A 58 23.18 7.38 -13.96
C ALA A 58 21.82 6.99 -14.52
N VAL A 59 21.80 6.29 -15.66
CA VAL A 59 20.56 5.81 -16.29
C VAL A 59 20.59 4.30 -16.29
N LEU A 60 19.56 3.70 -15.71
CA LEU A 60 19.28 2.27 -15.77
C LEU A 60 17.84 2.10 -16.23
N LEU A 61 17.62 1.20 -17.19
CA LEU A 61 16.30 0.79 -17.61
C LEU A 61 16.09 -0.64 -17.11
N SER A 62 15.11 -0.80 -16.23
CA SER A 62 14.58 -2.09 -15.81
C SER A 62 13.10 -2.16 -16.18
N TYR A 63 12.60 -3.38 -16.31
CA TYR A 63 11.19 -3.65 -16.54
C TYR A 63 10.81 -4.85 -15.70
N ASP A 64 9.84 -4.66 -14.82
CA ASP A 64 9.20 -5.67 -14.00
C ASP A 64 7.69 -5.69 -14.31
N VAL A 65 7.06 -6.84 -14.09
CA VAL A 65 5.61 -6.96 -14.12
C VAL A 65 5.12 -7.18 -12.70
N ASP A 66 4.64 -6.09 -12.12
CA ASP A 66 3.96 -6.06 -10.84
C ASP A 66 2.65 -6.88 -10.94
N ASN A 67 2.57 -7.98 -10.16
CA ASN A 67 1.48 -8.96 -10.20
C ASN A 67 0.75 -9.07 -8.84
N GLU A 68 0.52 -7.93 -8.19
CA GLU A 68 0.01 -7.86 -6.81
C GLU A 68 -1.42 -8.38 -6.67
N THR A 69 -2.17 -8.41 -7.77
CA THR A 69 -3.57 -8.84 -7.80
C THR A 69 -3.73 -10.36 -7.92
N VAL A 70 -2.72 -11.09 -8.44
CA VAL A 70 -2.87 -12.51 -8.83
C VAL A 70 -2.79 -13.47 -7.64
N MET A 71 -2.11 -13.09 -6.55
CA MET A 71 -2.03 -13.90 -5.33
C MET A 71 -2.83 -13.26 -4.19
N GLY A 72 -2.69 -11.96 -3.95
CA GLY A 72 -3.48 -11.25 -2.94
C GLY A 72 -4.96 -11.20 -3.31
N LEU A 73 -5.33 -10.30 -4.24
CA LEU A 73 -6.74 -10.02 -4.56
C LEU A 73 -7.50 -11.17 -5.26
N ARG A 74 -6.80 -12.22 -5.70
CA ARG A 74 -7.41 -13.38 -6.35
C ARG A 74 -7.55 -14.59 -5.44
N THR A 75 -6.55 -14.90 -4.60
CA THR A 75 -6.57 -16.11 -3.74
C THR A 75 -6.69 -15.81 -2.26
N GLY A 76 -6.46 -14.55 -1.85
CA GLY A 76 -6.47 -14.14 -0.45
C GLY A 76 -5.18 -14.46 0.28
N ASP A 77 -4.15 -14.93 -0.44
CA ASP A 77 -2.87 -15.29 0.14
C ASP A 77 -1.87 -14.14 0.00
N ILE A 78 -1.36 -13.66 1.13
CA ILE A 78 -0.25 -12.71 1.18
C ILE A 78 1.04 -13.48 1.46
N SER A 79 1.99 -13.41 0.54
CA SER A 79 3.33 -13.95 0.74
C SER A 79 4.36 -13.09 0.03
N VAL A 80 5.43 -12.75 0.75
CA VAL A 80 6.54 -11.93 0.24
C VAL A 80 7.15 -12.55 -1.00
N GLY A 81 7.34 -13.88 -1.04
CA GLY A 81 7.98 -14.57 -2.16
C GLY A 81 7.27 -14.32 -3.50
N PRO A 82 5.98 -14.69 -3.63
CA PRO A 82 5.18 -14.38 -4.82
C PRO A 82 5.04 -12.89 -5.12
N LEU A 83 4.91 -12.02 -4.11
CA LEU A 83 4.86 -10.57 -4.30
C LEU A 83 6.18 -10.00 -4.84
N SER A 84 7.31 -10.64 -4.60
CA SER A 84 8.64 -10.23 -5.07
C SER A 84 9.06 -10.85 -6.42
N GLN A 85 8.15 -11.46 -7.19
CA GLN A 85 8.49 -12.08 -8.49
C GLN A 85 8.54 -11.10 -9.67
N GLY A 86 8.72 -9.80 -9.39
CA GLY A 86 8.98 -8.74 -10.38
C GLY A 86 10.38 -8.83 -10.97
#